data_AF-A0A392UKG5-F1
#
_entry.id   AF-A0A392UKG5-F1
#
_cell.length_a   1.000
_cell.length_b   1.000
_cell.length_c   1.000
_cell.angle_alpha   90.00
_cell.angle_beta   90.00
_cell.angle_gamma   90.00
#
_symmetry.space_group_name_H-M   'P 1'
#
loop_
_entity.id
_entity.type
_entity.pdbx_description
1 polymer ?
#
loop_
_entity_poly.entity_id
_entity_poly.type
_entity_poly.pdbx_seq_one_letter_code
_entity_poly.pdbx_strand_id
1 'polypeptide(L)' 'ANKEQLVQLMFENFNISGFYASEQSVLSLYAVGRISGCTVDIGHGKIGNPHLKQ' A
#
# COMPACT_ATOMS: atom_id res chain seq x y z
N ALA A 1 10.45 -9.33 -0.06
CA ALA A 1 11.10 -8.53 1.01
C ALA A 1 10.09 -7.74 1.84
N ASN A 2 9.70 -6.51 1.47
CA ASN A 2 8.95 -5.61 2.38
C ASN A 2 7.56 -6.12 2.81
N LYS A 3 6.86 -6.84 1.92
CA LYS A 3 5.51 -7.39 2.22
C LYS A 3 5.57 -8.57 3.19
N GLU A 4 6.58 -9.43 3.06
CA GLU A 4 6.76 -10.61 3.92
C GLU A 4 7.11 -10.19 5.35
N GLN A 5 7.99 -9.20 5.50
CA GLN A 5 8.33 -8.63 6.80
C GLN A 5 7.14 -7.93 7.47
N LEU A 6 6.30 -7.24 6.69
CA LEU A 6 5.08 -6.61 7.19
C LEU A 6 4.08 -7.67 7.69
N VAL A 7 3.87 -8.72 6.90
CA VAL A 7 2.99 -9.84 7.27
C VAL A 7 3.51 -10.51 8.54
N GLN A 8 4.81 -10.80 8.60
CA GLN A 8 5.42 -11.41 9.78
C GLN A 8 5.22 -10.54 11.02
N LEU A 9 5.49 -9.24 10.95
CA LEU A 9 5.26 -8.31 12.06
C LEU A 9 3.78 -8.28 12.49
N MET A 10 2.85 -8.26 11.53
CA MET A 10 1.42 -8.20 11.81
C MET A 10 0.90 -9.45 12.53
N PHE A 11 1.32 -10.64 12.08
CA PHE A 11 0.88 -11.90 12.68
C PHE A 11 1.65 -12.27 13.95
N GLU A 12 2.98 -12.08 13.99
CA GLU A 12 3.81 -12.50 15.12
C GLU A 12 3.78 -11.51 16.28
N ASN A 13 3.74 -10.19 16.01
CA ASN A 13 3.82 -9.16 17.05
C ASN A 13 2.45 -8.62 17.47
N PHE A 14 1.54 -8.43 16.51
CA PHE A 14 0.19 -7.92 16.79
C PHE A 14 -0.87 -9.02 16.91
N ASN A 15 -0.51 -10.29 16.64
CA ASN A 15 -1.36 -11.47 16.78
C ASN A 15 -2.75 -11.32 16.13
N ILE A 16 -2.81 -10.65 14.97
CA ILE A 16 -4.08 -10.43 14.25
C ILE A 16 -4.47 -11.68 13.47
N SER A 17 -5.76 -12.01 13.44
CA SER A 17 -6.24 -13.25 12.80
C SER A 17 -6.29 -13.19 11.26
N GLY A 18 -6.10 -12.02 10.66
CA GLY A 18 -6.12 -11.84 9.21
C GLY A 18 -5.58 -10.47 8.78
N PHE A 19 -4.89 -10.45 7.65
CA PHE A 19 -4.29 -9.25 7.07
C PHE A 19 -4.59 -9.18 5.57
N TYR A 20 -5.01 -8.01 5.09
CA TYR A 20 -5.23 -7.74 3.68
C TYR A 20 -4.49 -6.47 3.27
N ALA A 21 -3.56 -6.61 2.33
CA ALA A 21 -2.84 -5.48 1.73
C ALA A 21 -3.27 -5.34 0.27
N SER A 22 -3.75 -4.15 -0.08
CA SER A 22 -4.05 -3.76 -1.46
C SER A 22 -3.37 -2.43 -1.79
N GLU A 23 -3.44 -2.03 -3.05
CA GLU A 23 -2.86 -0.78 -3.53
C GLU A 23 -3.68 0.42 -3.03
N GLN A 24 -2.99 1.45 -2.53
CA GLN A 24 -3.58 2.61 -1.85
C GLN A 24 -4.59 3.39 -2.73
N SER A 25 -4.31 3.48 -4.01
CA SER A 25 -5.13 4.17 -5.00
C SER A 25 -6.42 3.40 -5.31
N VAL A 26 -6.35 2.07 -5.36
CA VAL A 26 -7.51 1.18 -5.53
C VAL A 26 -8.43 1.24 -4.30
N LEU A 27 -7.87 1.28 -3.09
CA LEU A 27 -8.68 1.38 -1.87
C LEU A 27 -9.44 2.71 -1.80
N SER A 28 -8.79 3.80 -2.21
CA SER A 28 -9.42 5.13 -2.28
C SER A 28 -10.55 5.16 -3.31
N LEU A 29 -10.38 4.46 -4.45
CA LEU A 29 -11.41 4.34 -5.47
C LEU A 29 -12.61 3.52 -4.97
N TYR A 30 -12.35 2.45 -4.22
CA TYR A 30 -13.40 1.63 -3.61
C TYR A 30 -14.17 2.40 -2.52
N ALA A 31 -13.49 3.20 -1.70
CA ALA A 31 -14.11 4.00 -0.65
C ALA A 31 -15.12 5.03 -1.18
N VAL A 32 -14.91 5.56 -2.40
CA VAL A 32 -15.87 6.46 -3.07
C VAL A 32 -16.97 5.70 -3.83
N GLY A 33 -17.04 4.38 -3.69
CA GLY A 33 -18.08 3.54 -4.29
C GLY A 33 -17.96 3.36 -5.80
N ARG A 34 -16.75 3.54 -6.36
CA ARG A 34 -16.52 3.38 -7.80
C ARG A 34 -15.61 2.19 -8.08
N ILE A 35 -15.91 1.49 -9.17
CA ILE A 35 -15.10 0.37 -9.70
C ILE A 35 -14.16 0.81 -10.81
N SER A 36 -14.29 2.05 -11.29
CA SER A 36 -13.45 2.65 -12.33
C SER A 36 -13.31 4.15 -12.10
N GLY A 37 -12.10 4.66 -12.32
CA GLY A 37 -11.74 6.05 -12.11
C GLY A 37 -10.22 6.23 -12.10
N CYS A 38 -9.79 7.49 -12.07
CA CYS A 38 -8.38 7.85 -11.90
C CYS A 38 -8.17 8.31 -10.46
N THR A 39 -7.30 7.62 -9.73
CA THR A 39 -6.87 8.04 -8.38
C THR A 39 -5.48 8.64 -8.48
N VAL A 40 -5.31 9.86 -7.96
CA VAL A 40 -4.03 10.56 -7.91
C VAL A 40 -3.51 10.50 -6.48
N ASP A 41 -2.55 9.62 -6.24
CA ASP A 41 -1.83 9.51 -4.97
C ASP A 41 -0.49 10.27 -5.07
N ILE A 42 -0.34 11.33 -4.26
CA ILE A 42 0.86 12.18 -4.23
C ILE A 42 1.59 11.90 -2.92
N GLY A 43 2.71 11.18 -3.00
CA GLY A 43 3.51 10.79 -1.82
C GLY A 43 4.97 10.51 -2.15
N HIS A 44 5.83 10.65 -1.13
CA HIS A 44 7.30 10.53 -1.26
C HIS A 44 7.76 9.17 -1.81
N GLY A 45 7.05 8.08 -1.52
CA GLY A 45 7.39 6.73 -2.03
C GLY A 45 6.95 6.46 -3.48
N LYS A 46 6.10 7.32 -4.06
CA LYS A 46 5.57 7.18 -5.43
C LYS A 46 6.29 8.11 -6.41
N ILE A 47 6.78 9.24 -5.91
CA ILE A 47 7.64 10.15 -6.67
C ILE A 47 9.06 9.56 -6.64
N GLY A 48 9.41 8.79 -7.68
CA GLY A 48 10.76 8.26 -7.81
C GLY A 48 11.74 9.42 -7.83
N ASN A 49 12.49 9.61 -6.74
CA ASN A 49 13.47 10.68 -6.64
C ASN A 49 14.56 10.38 -7.70
N PRO A 50 14.70 11.16 -8.78
CA PRO A 50 15.58 10.78 -9.89
C PRO A 50 17.07 10.78 -9.52
N HIS A 51 17.43 11.34 -8.35
CA HIS A 51 18.81 11.44 -7.86
C HIS A 51 19.33 10.22 -7.09
N LEU A 52 18.53 9.17 -6.86
CA LEU A 52 18.93 7.98 -6.10
C LEU A 52 18.94 6.68 -6.93
N LYS A 53 19.20 6.79 -8.24
CA LYS A 53 19.53 5.65 -9.13
C LYS A 53 20.97 5.75 -9.65
N GLN A 54 21.94 5.87 -8.75
CA GLN A 54 23.33 5.44 -8.99
C GLN A 54 23.67 4.33 -8.02
#